data_AF-A0A1S9CZY0-F1
#
_entry.id   AF-A0A1S9CZY0-F1
#
_cell.length_a   1.000
_cell.length_b   1.000
_cell.length_c   1.000
_cell.angle_alpha   90.00
_cell.angle_beta   90.00
_cell.angle_gamma   90.00
#
_symmetry.space_group_name_H-M   'P 1'
#
loop_
_entity.id
_entity.type
_entity.pdbx_description
1 polymer ?
#
loop_
_entity_poly.entity_id
_entity_poly.type
_entity_poly.pdbx_seq_one_letter_code
_entity_poly.pdbx_strand_id
1 'polypeptide(L)' 'MPRNAPEGVFSTPAANKPRLLDHVRERLRYLHYSLRTERAYADWIKRYILYRVRGLVF' A
#
# COMPACT_ATOMS: atom_id res chain seq x y z
N MET A 1 -3.83 5.60 39.40
CA MET A 1 -4.27 6.37 38.22
C MET A 1 -3.20 7.38 37.83
N PRO A 2 -2.48 7.17 36.71
CA PRO A 2 -2.11 8.22 35.74
C PRO A 2 -2.85 7.92 34.42
N ARG A 3 -3.79 8.70 33.85
CA ARG A 3 -3.81 10.10 33.36
C ARG A 3 -2.71 10.42 32.34
N ASN A 4 -2.91 9.93 31.10
CA ASN A 4 -2.65 10.54 29.76
C ASN A 4 -1.99 9.56 28.75
N ALA A 5 -2.73 9.20 27.70
CA ALA A 5 -2.36 8.26 26.63
C ALA A 5 -1.37 8.85 25.60
N PRO A 6 -0.73 8.00 24.78
CA PRO A 6 -1.05 8.07 23.36
C PRO A 6 -1.77 6.79 22.92
N GLU A 7 -3.03 6.94 22.56
CA GLU A 7 -3.69 6.09 21.56
C GLU A 7 -2.93 6.30 20.23
N GLY A 8 -1.72 5.74 20.19
CA GLY A 8 -0.78 5.78 19.09
C GLY A 8 -1.15 4.69 18.10
N VAL A 9 -2.04 5.08 17.20
CA VAL A 9 -2.57 4.32 16.08
C VAL A 9 -1.48 3.63 15.24
N PHE A 10 -1.86 2.48 14.63
CA PHE A 10 -1.22 1.71 13.54
C PHE A 10 -0.03 0.81 13.97
N SER A 11 -0.09 -0.52 13.99
CA SER A 11 -0.67 -1.43 13.00
C SER A 11 -0.80 -2.84 13.60
N THR A 12 -1.93 -3.50 13.38
CA THR A 12 -2.08 -4.95 13.57
C THR A 12 -1.07 -5.70 12.70
N PRO A 13 -0.23 -6.60 13.23
CA PRO A 13 0.69 -7.44 12.45
C PRO A 13 -0.04 -8.59 11.72
N ALA A 14 -1.20 -8.29 11.12
CA ALA A 14 -1.96 -9.26 10.35
C ALA A 14 -1.45 -9.27 8.89
N ALA A 15 -0.94 -10.43 8.48
CA ALA A 15 -0.49 -10.82 7.13
C ALA A 15 0.96 -10.47 6.78
N ASN A 16 1.88 -11.29 7.29
CA ASN A 16 3.32 -11.29 7.03
C ASN A 16 3.71 -11.80 5.62
N LYS A 17 2.96 -11.38 4.59
CA LYS A 17 3.39 -11.47 3.20
C LYS A 17 3.34 -10.07 2.61
N PRO A 18 4.48 -9.51 2.16
CA PRO A 18 4.49 -8.22 1.48
C PRO A 18 3.48 -8.27 0.33
N ARG A 19 2.53 -7.34 0.33
CA ARG A 19 1.56 -7.27 -0.76
C ARG A 19 2.32 -6.81 -2.00
N LEU A 20 1.86 -7.20 -3.19
CA LEU A 20 2.48 -6.80 -4.47
C LEU A 20 2.79 -5.29 -4.54
N LEU A 21 1.90 -4.48 -3.98
CA LEU A 21 2.06 -3.02 -3.93
C LEU A 21 3.17 -2.56 -2.99
N ASP A 22 3.47 -3.29 -1.93
CA ASP A 22 4.56 -2.94 -1.00
C ASP A 22 5.91 -3.11 -1.70
N HIS A 23 6.10 -4.20 -2.46
CA HIS A 23 7.29 -4.37 -3.30
C HIS A 23 7.46 -3.28 -4.35
N VAL A 24 6.36 -2.85 -4.98
CA VAL A 24 6.41 -1.75 -5.95
C VAL A 24 6.85 -0.45 -5.27
N ARG A 25 6.36 -0.16 -4.07
CA ARG A 25 6.75 1.03 -3.30
C ARG A 25 8.21 1.00 -2.90
N GLU A 26 8.71 -0.14 -2.42
CA GLU A 26 10.13 -0.34 -2.11
C GLU A 26 11.01 -0.07 -3.33
N ARG A 27 10.61 -0.59 -4.50
CA ARG A 27 11.36 -0.35 -5.75
C ARG A 27 11.33 1.11 -6.18
N LEU A 28 10.19 1.79 -6.05
CA LEU A 28 10.08 3.21 -6.38
C LEU A 28 10.93 4.09 -5.45
N ARG A 29 10.99 3.75 -4.16
CA ARG A 29 11.86 4.43 -3.18
C ARG A 29 13.33 4.20 -3.45
N TYR A 30 13.71 2.97 -3.83
CA TYR A 30 15.08 2.65 -4.25
C TYR A 30 15.52 3.49 -5.46
N LEU A 31 14.59 3.78 -6.37
CA LEU A 31 14.82 4.64 -7.54
C LEU A 31 14.71 6.15 -7.21
N HIS A 32 14.58 6.52 -5.93
CA HIS A 32 14.44 7.90 -5.45
C HIS A 32 13.29 8.68 -6.11
N TYR A 33 12.22 7.99 -6.49
CA TYR A 33 11.02 8.67 -6.95
C TYR A 33 10.35 9.39 -5.78
N SER A 34 9.70 10.51 -6.09
CA SER A 34 8.94 11.28 -5.10
C SER A 34 7.79 10.45 -4.50
N LEU A 35 7.38 10.78 -3.28
CA LEU A 35 6.21 10.17 -2.63
C LEU A 35 4.91 10.37 -3.45
N ARG A 36 4.82 11.49 -4.19
CA ARG A 36 3.69 11.78 -5.08
C ARG A 36 3.63 10.78 -6.23
N THR A 37 4.77 10.47 -6.84
CA THR A 37 4.86 9.46 -7.89
C THR A 37 4.63 8.05 -7.33
N GLU A 38 5.13 7.73 -6.13
CA GLU A 38 4.85 6.45 -5.46
C GLU A 38 3.33 6.19 -5.34
N ARG A 39 2.57 7.20 -4.90
CA ARG A 39 1.11 7.12 -4.75
C ARG A 39 0.40 6.96 -6.09
N ALA A 40 0.76 7.77 -7.09
CA ALA A 40 0.15 7.72 -8.41
C ALA A 40 0.34 6.33 -9.05
N TYR A 41 1.57 5.79 -9.03
CA TYR A 41 1.85 4.47 -9.59
C TYR A 41 1.11 3.35 -8.84
N ALA A 42 1.09 3.39 -7.50
CA ALA A 42 0.36 2.40 -6.72
C ALA A 42 -1.14 2.40 -7.04
N ASP A 43 -1.75 3.58 -7.25
CA ASP A 43 -3.17 3.68 -7.61
C ASP A 43 -3.45 3.19 -9.03
N TRP A 44 -2.60 3.51 -10.01
CA TRP A 44 -2.73 2.98 -11.37
C TRP A 44 -2.60 1.45 -11.40
N ILE A 45 -1.67 0.88 -10.65
CA ILE A 45 -1.47 -0.57 -10.56
C ILE A 45 -2.69 -1.25 -9.92
N LYS A 46 -3.24 -0.69 -8.84
CA LYS A 46 -4.51 -1.19 -8.26
C LYS A 46 -5.62 -1.21 -9.29
N ARG A 47 -5.82 -0.11 -10.02
CA ARG A 47 -6.85 -0.01 -11.07
C ARG A 47 -6.61 -1.03 -12.19
N TYR A 48 -5.36 -1.23 -12.61
CA TYR A 48 -5.00 -2.23 -13.62
C TYR A 48 -5.31 -3.66 -13.16
N ILE A 49 -4.97 -4.02 -11.91
CA ILE A 49 -5.28 -5.33 -11.34
C ILE A 49 -6.79 -5.52 -11.24
N LEU A 50 -7.53 -4.54 -10.74
CA LEU A 50 -9.00 -4.60 -10.67
C LEU A 50 -9.62 -4.74 -12.06
N TYR A 51 -9.14 -4.00 -13.05
CA TYR A 51 -9.60 -4.10 -14.43
C TYR A 51 -9.33 -5.49 -15.02
N ARG A 52 -8.15 -6.08 -14.77
CA ARG A 52 -7.79 -7.39 -15.31
C ARG A 52 -8.48 -8.56 -14.59
N VAL A 53 -8.68 -8.46 -13.28
CA VAL A 53 -9.34 -9.51 -12.47
C VAL A 53 -10.85 -9.52 -12.70
N ARG A 54 -11.46 -8.37 -13.04
CA ARG A 54 -12.91 -8.22 -13.24
C ARG A 54 -13.37 -8.45 -14.69
N GLY A 55 -12.70 -9.35 -15.41
CA GLY A 55 -13.13 -9.88 -16.71
C GLY A 55 -13.89 -11.21 -16.64
N LEU A 56 -14.31 -11.64 -15.44
CA LEU A 56 -14.99 -12.92 -15.20
C LEU A 56 -16.50 -12.80 -14.89
N VAL A 57 -17.11 -11.64 -15.18
CA VAL A 57 -18.57 -11.50 -15.18
C VAL A 57 -18.92 -10.46 -16.25
N PHE A 58 -18.97 -10.92 -17.50
CA PHE A 58 -19.77 -10.30 -18.57
C PHE A 58 -20.93 -11.24 -18.86
#